data_AF-A0A1K2IHK9-F1
#
_entry.id   AF-A0A1K2IHK9-F1
#
_cell.length_a   1.000
_cell.length_b   1.000
_cell.length_c   1.000
_cell.angle_alpha   90.00
_cell.angle_beta   90.00
_cell.angle_gamma   90.00
#
_symmetry.space_group_name_H-M   'P 1'
#
loop_
_entity.id
_entity.type
_entity.pdbx_description
1 polymer ?
#
loop_
_entity_poly.entity_id
_entity_poly.type
_entity_poly.pdbx_seq_one_letter_code
_entity_poly.pdbx_strand_id
1 'polypeptide(L)' 'MTNDLERKMFEHKHKLVEGFTEKYGLDKLIYFEQFQYVNDAIKREKQLKNWNRQ' A
#
# COMPACT_ATOMS: atom_id res chain seq x y z
N MET A 1 -5.82 0.16 2.06
CA MET A 1 -6.67 -0.68 1.17
C MET A 1 -6.63 -0.19 -0.27
N THR A 2 -6.52 -1.07 -1.27
CA THR A 2 -6.66 -0.70 -2.70
C THR A 2 -7.40 -1.84 -3.41
N ASN A 3 -8.29 -1.50 -4.36
CA ASN A 3 -9.02 -2.49 -5.14
C ASN A 3 -8.28 -2.89 -6.43
N ASP A 4 -7.32 -2.05 -6.85
CA ASP A 4 -6.50 -2.26 -8.04
C ASP A 4 -5.03 -2.00 -7.68
N LEU A 5 -4.26 -3.09 -7.55
CA LEU A 5 -2.86 -3.06 -7.18
C LEU A 5 -1.97 -2.70 -8.38
N GLU A 6 -2.32 -3.17 -9.57
CA GLU A 6 -1.53 -2.96 -10.79
C GLU A 6 -1.50 -1.49 -11.16
N ARG A 7 -2.68 -0.85 -11.19
CA ARG A 7 -2.78 0.58 -11.47
C ARG A 7 -1.97 1.41 -10.47
N LYS A 8 -2.06 1.07 -9.18
CA LYS A 8 -1.34 1.78 -8.12
C LYS A 8 0.18 1.62 -8.23
N MET A 9 0.65 0.42 -8.57
CA MET A 9 2.07 0.18 -8.81
C MET A 9 2.59 0.92 -10.03
N PHE A 10 1.79 1.02 -11.08
CA PHE A 10 2.10 1.83 -12.25
C PHE A 10 2.20 3.31 -11.89
N GLU A 11 1.21 3.86 -11.19
CA GLU A 11 1.20 5.25 -10.71
C GLU A 11 2.45 5.57 -9.86
N HIS A 12 2.85 4.65 -8.97
CA HIS A 12 4.03 4.83 -8.13
C HIS A 12 5.34 4.76 -8.93
N LYS A 13 5.49 3.78 -9.83
CA LYS A 13 6.69 3.62 -10.68
C LYS A 13 6.92 4.82 -11.60
N HIS A 14 5.83 5.33 -12.16
CA HIS A 14 5.86 6.48 -13.07
C HIS A 14 5.74 7.82 -12.35
N LYS A 15 5.65 7.82 -11.01
CA LYS A 15 5.52 9.03 -10.17
C LYS A 15 4.38 9.95 -10.63
N LEU A 16 3.27 9.35 -11.07
CA LEU A 16 2.14 10.08 -11.65
C LEU A 16 1.29 10.80 -10.60
N VAL A 17 1.49 10.45 -9.32
CA VAL A 17 0.77 11.05 -8.19
C VAL A 17 1.79 11.75 -7.31
N GLU A 18 1.67 13.07 -7.23
CA GLU A 18 2.46 13.90 -6.33
C GLU A 18 2.15 13.54 -4.87
N GLY A 19 3.20 13.34 -4.06
CA GLY A 19 3.03 13.00 -2.66
C GLY A 19 4.18 12.20 -2.05
N PHE A 20 3.87 11.42 -1.02
CA PHE A 20 4.86 10.70 -0.23
C PHE A 20 5.68 9.70 -1.07
N THR A 21 5.03 8.98 -1.97
CA THR A 21 5.67 7.97 -2.82
C THR A 21 6.61 8.59 -3.84
N GLU A 22 6.25 9.74 -4.39
CA GLU A 22 7.08 10.50 -5.33
C GLU A 22 8.29 11.13 -4.61
N LYS A 23 8.04 11.78 -3.47
CA LYS A 23 9.07 12.43 -2.63
C LYS A 23 10.15 11.46 -2.15
N TYR A 24 9.79 10.23 -1.79
CA TYR A 24 10.73 9.23 -1.27
C TYR A 24 11.11 8.14 -2.28
N GLY A 25 10.66 8.25 -3.53
CA GLY A 25 10.98 7.28 -4.59
C GLY A 25 10.50 5.85 -4.28
N LEU A 26 9.32 5.71 -3.66
CA LEU A 26 8.79 4.41 -3.23
C LEU A 26 8.06 3.72 -4.38
N ASP A 27 8.78 2.88 -5.10
CA ASP A 27 8.30 2.12 -6.27
C ASP A 27 8.28 0.60 -6.07
N LYS A 28 8.83 0.10 -4.97
CA LYS A 28 8.95 -1.33 -4.66
C LYS A 28 7.88 -1.78 -3.67
N LEU A 29 7.02 -2.70 -4.11
CA LEU A 29 6.08 -3.40 -3.26
C LEU A 29 6.74 -4.66 -2.70
N ILE A 30 6.96 -4.68 -1.39
CA ILE A 30 7.57 -5.82 -0.69
C ILE A 30 6.53 -6.84 -0.22
N TYR A 31 5.33 -6.38 0.11
CA TYR A 31 4.30 -7.21 0.71
C TYR A 31 2.90 -6.69 0.38
N PHE A 32 2.00 -7.62 0.05
CA PHE A 32 0.58 -7.37 -0.08
C PHE A 32 -0.20 -8.59 0.40
N GLU A 33 -1.41 -8.36 0.88
CA GLU A 33 -2.36 -9.41 1.27
C GLU A 33 -3.70 -9.12 0.60
N GLN A 34 -4.38 -10.17 0.16
CA GLN A 34 -5.72 -10.10 -0.40
C GLN A 34 -6.72 -10.61 0.63
N PHE A 35 -7.84 -9.90 0.78
CA PHE A 35 -8.91 -10.26 1.69
C PHE A 35 -10.24 -10.25 0.94
N GLN A 36 -11.06 -11.27 1.17
CA GLN A 36 -12.41 -11.34 0.60
C GLN A 36 -13.35 -10.32 1.25
N TYR A 37 -13.15 -10.03 2.54
CA TYR A 37 -13.99 -9.11 3.31
C TYR A 37 -13.22 -7.84 3.68
N VAL A 38 -13.84 -6.68 3.40
CA VAL A 38 -13.30 -5.35 3.69
C VAL A 38 -12.95 -5.19 5.18
N ASN A 39 -13.78 -5.73 6.06
CA ASN A 39 -13.56 -5.63 7.51
C ASN A 39 -12.25 -6.28 7.97
N ASP A 40 -11.85 -7.39 7.35
CA ASP A 40 -10.61 -8.09 7.70
C ASP A 40 -9.40 -7.30 7.21
N ALA A 41 -9.47 -6.75 5.99
CA ALA A 41 -8.45 -5.85 5.48
C ALA A 41 -8.27 -4.59 6.36
N ILE A 42 -9.36 -4.00 6.87
CA ILE A 42 -9.27 -2.85 7.79
C ILE A 42 -8.61 -3.25 9.11
N LYS A 43 -9.00 -4.38 9.70
CA LYS A 43 -8.38 -4.88 10.94
C LYS A 43 -6.88 -5.10 10.75
N ARG A 44 -6.49 -5.73 9.65
CA ARG A 44 -5.09 -5.98 9.32
C ARG A 44 -4.30 -4.70 9.08
N GLU A 45 -4.89 -3.74 8.35
CA GLU A 45 -4.27 -2.44 8.11
C GLU A 45 -3.99 -1.71 9.43
N LYS A 46 -4.93 -1.73 10.37
CA LYS A 46 -4.74 -1.14 11.72
C LYS A 46 -3.63 -1.86 12.50
N GLN A 47 -3.59 -3.19 12.46
CA GLN A 47 -2.54 -3.96 13.10
C GLN A 47 -1.15 -3.59 12.57
N LEU A 48 -1.00 -3.49 11.24
CA LEU A 48 0.27 -3.12 10.60
C LEU A 48 0.70 -1.68 10.93
N LYS A 49 -0.25 -0.74 11.03
CA LYS A 49 0.05 0.65 11.41
C LYS A 49 0.53 0.78 12.85
N ASN A 50 0.04 -0.07 13.75
CA ASN A 50 0.45 -0.11 15.15
C ASN A 50 1.61 -1.09 15.41
N TRP A 51 2.18 -1.71 14.38
CA TRP A 51 3.25 -2.67 14.52
C TRP A 51 4.57 -1.96 14.77
N ASN A 52 5.23 -2.27 15.89
CA ASN A 52 6.57 -1.78 16.19
C ASN A 52 7.59 -2.53 15.30
N ARG A 53 8.21 -1.79 14.38
CA ARG A 53 9.33 -2.28 13.59
C ARG A 53 10.59 -2.13 14.46
N GLN A 54 10.91 -3.16 15.24
CA GLN A 54 12.19 -3.24 15.96
C GLN A 54 13.33 -3.51 14.98
#